data_AF-A0A5C6RW80-F1
#
_entry.id   AF-A0A5C6RW80-F1
#
_cell.length_a   1.000
_cell.length_b   1.000
_cell.length_c   1.000
_cell.angle_alpha   90.00
_cell.angle_beta   90.00
_cell.angle_gamma   90.00
#
_symmetry.space_group_name_H-M   'P 1'
#
loop_
_entity.id
_entity.type
_entity.pdbx_description
1 polymer ?
#
loop_
_entity_poly.entity_id
_entity_poly.type
_entity_poly.pdbx_seq_one_letter_code
_entity_poly.pdbx_strand_id
1 'polypeptide(L)'
;MTLYDKYGHCIIPAGTKLYKGGEQNDYDACIFFGLQKYVAAAFQNNSGKIQIWSVKRDIKLLFMVLDLNKSSWAKSSVAEIYREYFPSDNELNELDIKHFDHQKRDKLIEKLKEENIIGWVSSLEDKVDLEVCLFPDGQELNRLIELEKVIDKDNDEYEYLNALDTIDIYPSGRFFSQTKDKLTDSPYKDYEKMVASWTEDEIKQGLTAEQAGHYHLNLRTKLKI
;
A
#
# COMPACT_ATOMS: atom_id res chain seq x y z
N MET A 1 15.35 7.38 -18.35
CA MET A 1 15.18 7.07 -16.92
C MET A 1 13.80 6.49 -16.77
N THR A 2 13.67 5.27 -16.26
CA THR A 2 12.37 4.60 -16.09
C THR A 2 11.64 5.11 -14.85
N LEU A 3 10.34 4.87 -14.73
CA LEU A 3 9.61 5.15 -13.47
C LEU A 3 10.21 4.39 -12.28
N TYR A 4 10.69 3.15 -12.49
CA TYR A 4 11.38 2.39 -11.45
C TYR A 4 12.68 3.05 -10.98
N ASP A 5 13.44 3.71 -11.87
CA ASP A 5 14.62 4.48 -11.47
C ASP A 5 14.23 5.73 -10.66
N LYS A 6 13.13 6.37 -11.04
CA LYS A 6 12.69 7.64 -10.47
C LYS A 6 12.01 7.51 -9.11
N TYR A 7 11.17 6.49 -8.94
CA TYR A 7 10.34 6.30 -7.74
C TYR A 7 10.77 5.07 -6.91
N GLY A 8 11.45 4.10 -7.53
CA GLY A 8 11.82 2.85 -6.89
C GLY A 8 10.81 1.74 -7.18
N HIS A 9 10.94 0.64 -6.47
CA HIS A 9 10.05 -0.52 -6.63
C HIS A 9 9.88 -1.26 -5.31
N CYS A 10 8.92 -2.17 -5.29
CA CYS A 10 8.81 -3.17 -4.23
C CYS A 10 8.60 -4.55 -4.83
N ILE A 11 8.99 -5.57 -4.07
CA ILE A 11 8.72 -6.97 -4.38
C ILE A 11 7.75 -7.47 -3.32
N ILE A 12 6.58 -7.96 -3.75
CA ILE A 12 5.65 -8.67 -2.88
C ILE A 12 5.96 -10.16 -3.00
N PRO A 13 6.52 -10.81 -1.98
CA PRO A 13 6.90 -12.21 -2.07
C PRO A 13 5.70 -13.15 -2.19
N ALA A 14 5.91 -14.32 -2.81
CA ALA A 14 4.96 -15.42 -2.73
C ALA A 14 4.59 -15.77 -1.27
N GLY A 15 3.31 -16.08 -1.03
CA GLY A 15 2.74 -16.34 0.29
C GLY A 15 2.22 -15.12 1.03
N THR A 16 2.53 -13.90 0.56
CA THR A 16 2.02 -12.66 1.17
C THR A 16 0.49 -12.61 1.11
N LYS A 17 -0.15 -12.22 2.22
CA LYS A 17 -1.60 -12.00 2.29
C LYS A 17 -1.96 -10.56 1.97
N LEU A 18 -2.97 -10.39 1.13
CA LEU A 18 -3.53 -9.10 0.75
C LEU A 18 -5.04 -9.10 1.00
N TYR A 19 -5.60 -7.94 1.31
CA TYR A 19 -6.97 -7.83 1.81
C TYR A 19 -7.81 -6.93 0.91
N LYS A 20 -8.98 -7.38 0.47
CA LYS A 20 -9.94 -6.57 -0.32
C LYS A 20 -11.30 -6.55 0.37
N GLY A 21 -11.97 -5.40 0.41
CA GLY A 21 -13.37 -5.33 0.86
C GLY A 21 -14.34 -5.95 -0.15
N GLY A 22 -15.43 -6.53 0.34
CA GLY A 22 -16.56 -6.97 -0.48
C GLY A 22 -16.67 -8.49 -0.69
N GLU A 23 -17.65 -8.90 -1.48
CA GLU A 23 -17.92 -10.29 -1.86
C GLU A 23 -17.10 -10.73 -3.08
N GLN A 24 -16.98 -12.04 -3.30
CA GLN A 24 -16.12 -12.68 -4.33
C GLN A 24 -16.31 -12.17 -5.78
N ASN A 25 -17.40 -11.49 -6.12
CA ASN A 25 -17.76 -11.11 -7.50
C ASN A 25 -17.54 -9.64 -7.84
N ASP A 26 -16.83 -8.88 -7.00
CA ASP A 26 -16.58 -7.46 -7.21
C ASP A 26 -15.18 -7.25 -7.84
N TYR A 27 -15.12 -7.32 -9.18
CA TYR A 27 -13.91 -7.06 -9.96
C TYR A 27 -14.13 -5.97 -11.00
N ASP A 28 -13.36 -4.89 -10.85
CA ASP A 28 -13.11 -3.90 -11.90
C ASP A 28 -11.84 -4.28 -12.71
N ALA A 29 -11.49 -3.47 -13.72
CA ALA A 29 -10.27 -3.62 -14.53
C ALA A 29 -8.95 -3.53 -13.73
N CYS A 30 -9.02 -3.12 -12.46
CA CYS A 30 -7.94 -3.14 -11.49
C CYS A 30 -8.45 -3.52 -10.11
N ILE A 31 -7.57 -4.00 -9.24
CA ILE A 31 -7.91 -4.45 -7.89
C ILE A 31 -7.04 -3.73 -6.86
N PHE A 32 -7.69 -3.08 -5.91
CA PHE A 32 -7.04 -2.48 -4.75
C PHE A 32 -7.07 -3.44 -3.56
N PHE A 33 -5.92 -3.57 -2.90
CA PHE A 33 -5.76 -4.35 -1.68
C PHE A 33 -5.17 -3.48 -0.58
N GLY A 34 -5.72 -3.59 0.62
CA GLY A 34 -5.06 -3.15 1.83
C GLY A 34 -3.94 -4.12 2.23
N LEU A 35 -2.89 -3.61 2.85
CA LEU A 35 -1.85 -4.45 3.47
C LEU A 35 -2.27 -5.05 4.83
N GLN A 36 -3.39 -4.57 5.38
CA GLN A 36 -3.98 -4.99 6.64
C GLN A 36 -5.50 -5.13 6.49
N LYS A 37 -6.11 -6.00 7.29
CA LYS A 37 -7.56 -6.30 7.23
C LYS A 37 -8.43 -5.03 7.36
N TYR A 38 -8.11 -4.14 8.30
CA TYR A 38 -8.94 -2.95 8.55
C TYR A 38 -8.86 -1.92 7.42
N VAL A 39 -7.73 -1.85 6.71
CA VAL A 39 -7.56 -0.99 5.53
C VAL A 39 -8.52 -1.44 4.43
N ALA A 40 -8.67 -2.75 4.25
CA ALA A 40 -9.63 -3.31 3.30
C ALA A 40 -11.09 -2.99 3.63
N ALA A 41 -11.43 -2.76 4.90
CA ALA A 41 -12.75 -2.35 5.33
C ALA A 41 -13.07 -0.87 5.05
N ALA A 42 -12.05 -0.06 4.72
CA ALA A 42 -12.21 1.35 4.39
C ALA A 42 -12.66 1.59 2.94
N PHE A 43 -12.48 0.62 2.04
CA PHE A 43 -12.96 0.72 0.66
C PHE A 43 -14.50 0.72 0.62
N GLN A 44 -15.09 1.66 -0.14
CA GLN A 44 -16.55 1.84 -0.21
C GLN A 44 -17.24 0.59 -0.79
N ASN A 45 -18.47 0.31 -0.32
CA ASN A 45 -19.27 -0.92 -0.48
C ASN A 45 -18.99 -2.00 0.58
N ASN A 46 -19.32 -1.65 1.82
CA ASN A 46 -19.18 -2.49 3.00
C ASN A 46 -20.27 -3.59 3.03
N SER A 47 -20.06 -4.69 2.32
CA SER A 47 -20.88 -5.91 2.48
C SER A 47 -20.69 -6.59 3.84
N GLY A 48 -19.88 -6.02 4.73
CA GLY A 48 -19.45 -6.65 5.98
C GLY A 48 -18.42 -7.76 5.78
N LYS A 49 -17.95 -7.98 4.55
CA LYS A 49 -17.01 -9.05 4.20
C LYS A 49 -15.65 -8.51 3.80
N ILE A 50 -14.63 -9.32 4.07
CA ILE A 50 -13.25 -9.13 3.64
C ILE A 50 -12.80 -10.37 2.88
N GLN A 51 -12.20 -10.16 1.73
CA GLN A 51 -11.54 -11.18 0.93
C GLN A 51 -10.07 -11.28 1.31
N ILE A 52 -9.58 -12.49 1.52
CA ILE A 52 -8.18 -12.79 1.81
C ILE A 52 -7.55 -13.40 0.56
N TRP A 53 -6.56 -12.71 0.04
CA TRP A 53 -5.85 -13.09 -1.17
C TRP A 53 -4.42 -13.48 -0.84
N SER A 54 -3.89 -14.45 -1.57
CA SER A 54 -2.54 -14.96 -1.40
C SER A 54 -1.76 -14.79 -2.69
N VAL A 55 -0.54 -14.28 -2.56
CA VAL A 55 0.39 -14.11 -3.68
C VAL A 55 1.00 -15.45 -4.04
N LYS A 56 0.88 -15.87 -5.30
CA LYS A 56 1.39 -17.15 -5.81
C LYS A 56 2.86 -17.09 -6.23
N ARG A 57 3.31 -15.91 -6.64
CA ARG A 57 4.65 -15.65 -7.20
C ARG A 57 5.05 -14.23 -6.87
N ASP A 58 6.35 -14.01 -6.73
CA ASP A 58 6.90 -12.69 -6.46
C ASP A 58 6.40 -11.66 -7.49
N ILE A 59 5.83 -10.56 -7.00
CA ILE A 59 5.26 -9.50 -7.83
C ILE A 59 6.11 -8.25 -7.67
N LYS A 60 6.70 -7.77 -8.77
CA LYS A 60 7.39 -6.49 -8.79
C LYS A 60 6.43 -5.36 -9.11
N LEU A 61 6.28 -4.42 -8.20
CA LEU A 61 5.39 -3.26 -8.35
C LEU A 61 6.16 -1.94 -8.29
N LEU A 62 5.58 -0.89 -8.88
CA LEU A 62 6.12 0.45 -8.77
C LEU A 62 5.85 1.01 -7.36
N PHE A 63 6.88 1.56 -6.70
CA PHE A 63 6.74 2.16 -5.38
C PHE A 63 6.35 3.64 -5.54
N MET A 64 5.06 3.95 -5.41
CA MET A 64 4.49 5.27 -5.66
C MET A 64 4.31 6.09 -4.36
N VAL A 65 5.37 6.23 -3.58
CA VAL A 65 5.40 7.09 -2.38
C VAL A 65 6.51 8.13 -2.56
N LEU A 66 6.15 9.42 -2.42
CA LEU A 66 7.06 10.56 -2.55
C LEU A 66 7.90 10.77 -1.30
N ASP A 67 7.24 10.91 -0.17
CA ASP A 67 7.88 11.24 1.10
C ASP A 67 7.05 10.78 2.30
N LEU A 68 7.70 10.73 3.46
CA LEU A 68 7.04 10.59 4.75
C LEU A 68 7.11 11.89 5.54
N ASN A 69 6.05 12.19 6.31
CA ASN A 69 6.08 13.27 7.28
C ASN A 69 6.42 12.77 8.70
N LYS A 70 6.50 13.70 9.66
CA LYS A 70 6.80 13.41 11.08
C LYS A 70 5.84 12.42 11.75
N SER A 71 4.62 12.32 11.24
CA SER A 71 3.56 11.41 11.72
C SER A 71 3.56 10.06 10.98
N SER A 72 4.59 9.78 10.18
CA SER A 72 4.71 8.59 9.33
C SER A 72 3.68 8.51 8.22
N TRP A 73 2.98 9.60 7.90
CA TRP A 73 2.06 9.60 6.78
C TRP A 73 2.85 9.62 5.49
N ALA A 74 2.50 8.72 4.58
CA ALA A 74 3.11 8.56 3.30
C ALA A 74 2.36 9.38 2.25
N LYS A 75 3.07 10.26 1.55
CA LYS A 75 2.50 11.02 0.44
C LYS A 75 2.58 10.22 -0.85
N SER A 76 1.46 10.02 -1.54
CA SER A 76 1.39 9.31 -2.81
C SER A 76 2.04 10.10 -3.95
N SER A 77 2.72 9.39 -4.85
CA SER A 77 3.21 9.98 -6.11
C SER A 77 2.22 9.87 -7.27
N VAL A 78 1.04 9.24 -7.08
CA VAL A 78 0.08 8.98 -8.16
C VAL A 78 -0.32 10.25 -8.90
N ALA A 79 -0.69 11.31 -8.18
CA ALA A 79 -1.07 12.59 -8.79
C ALA A 79 0.11 13.29 -9.48
N GLU A 80 1.33 13.11 -8.98
CA GLU A 80 2.53 13.62 -9.65
C GLU A 80 2.79 12.89 -10.97
N ILE A 81 2.82 11.56 -10.95
CA ILE A 81 3.03 10.72 -12.14
C ILE A 81 1.94 10.97 -13.18
N TYR A 82 0.68 11.11 -12.75
CA TYR A 82 -0.43 11.43 -13.66
C TYR A 82 -0.19 12.74 -14.41
N ARG A 83 0.20 13.80 -13.70
CA ARG A 83 0.49 15.11 -14.31
C ARG A 83 1.68 15.08 -15.26
N GLU A 84 2.62 14.16 -15.09
CA GLU A 84 3.74 14.00 -16.02
C GLU A 84 3.28 13.47 -17.38
N TYR A 85 2.31 12.55 -17.41
CA TYR A 85 1.73 12.05 -18.66
C TYR A 85 0.65 12.97 -19.24
N PHE A 86 -0.11 13.66 -18.38
CA PHE A 86 -1.28 14.44 -18.76
C PHE A 86 -1.25 15.86 -18.16
N PRO A 87 -0.30 16.71 -18.57
CA PRO A 87 -0.11 18.03 -17.98
C PRO A 87 -1.26 19.02 -18.24
N SER A 88 -2.16 18.71 -19.16
CA SER A 88 -3.36 19.51 -19.46
C SER A 88 -4.48 19.35 -18.44
N ASP A 89 -4.42 18.31 -17.60
CA ASP A 89 -5.50 17.95 -16.68
C ASP A 89 -5.20 18.64 -15.32
N ASN A 90 -6.00 19.67 -14.99
CA ASN A 90 -5.75 20.54 -13.83
C ASN A 90 -6.27 19.96 -12.50
N GLU A 91 -5.63 20.37 -11.39
CA GLU A 91 -6.01 20.17 -9.98
C GLU A 91 -6.62 18.79 -9.65
N LEU A 92 -5.76 17.78 -9.48
CA LEU A 92 -6.16 16.44 -9.10
C LEU A 92 -5.51 16.05 -7.78
N ASN A 93 -6.33 15.53 -6.85
CA ASN A 93 -5.85 14.78 -5.70
C ASN A 93 -5.62 13.31 -6.10
N GLU A 94 -4.88 12.53 -5.31
CA GLU A 94 -4.61 11.13 -5.65
C GLU A 94 -5.86 10.24 -5.61
N LEU A 95 -6.88 10.58 -4.83
CA LEU A 95 -8.12 9.80 -4.75
C LEU A 95 -8.99 9.95 -5.99
N ASP A 96 -8.97 11.12 -6.61
CA ASP A 96 -9.61 11.37 -7.91
C ASP A 96 -9.08 10.35 -8.93
N ILE A 97 -7.77 10.09 -8.91
CA ILE A 97 -7.13 9.18 -9.86
C ILE A 97 -7.28 7.70 -9.44
N LYS A 98 -7.23 7.38 -8.14
CA LYS A 98 -7.26 5.99 -7.68
C LYS A 98 -8.67 5.41 -7.59
N HIS A 99 -9.60 6.16 -7.00
CA HIS A 99 -10.86 5.62 -6.49
C HIS A 99 -12.11 6.31 -7.05
N PHE A 100 -12.07 7.61 -7.37
CA PHE A 100 -13.29 8.35 -7.76
C PHE A 100 -13.50 8.50 -9.28
N ASP A 101 -12.46 8.76 -10.06
CA ASP A 101 -12.56 8.96 -11.51
C ASP A 101 -11.94 7.76 -12.25
N HIS A 102 -12.81 6.79 -12.58
CA HIS A 102 -12.40 5.58 -13.29
C HIS A 102 -11.77 5.88 -14.64
N GLN A 103 -12.17 6.96 -15.33
CA GLN A 103 -11.57 7.30 -16.63
C GLN A 103 -10.13 7.76 -16.46
N LYS A 104 -9.84 8.59 -15.45
CA LYS A 104 -8.46 9.00 -15.15
C LYS A 104 -7.62 7.82 -14.68
N ARG A 105 -8.17 6.97 -13.82
CA ARG A 105 -7.53 5.74 -13.35
C ARG A 105 -7.11 4.86 -14.53
N ASP A 106 -8.05 4.54 -15.40
CA ASP A 106 -7.83 3.62 -16.51
C ASP A 106 -6.84 4.23 -17.52
N LYS A 107 -6.90 5.55 -17.75
CA LYS A 107 -5.93 6.29 -18.58
C LYS A 107 -4.50 6.20 -18.04
N LEU A 108 -4.32 6.29 -16.71
CA LEU A 108 -3.01 6.11 -16.07
C LEU A 108 -2.55 4.66 -16.16
N ILE A 109 -3.44 3.71 -15.87
CA ILE A 109 -3.15 2.27 -15.96
C ILE A 109 -2.65 1.89 -17.35
N GLU A 110 -3.30 2.35 -18.41
CA GLU A 110 -2.88 2.06 -19.79
C GLU A 110 -1.46 2.60 -20.06
N LYS A 111 -1.12 3.79 -19.55
CA LYS A 111 0.26 4.31 -19.65
C LYS A 111 1.28 3.49 -18.86
N LEU A 112 0.93 3.01 -17.67
CA LEU A 112 1.82 2.16 -16.89
C LEU A 112 2.03 0.79 -17.55
N LYS A 113 0.98 0.23 -18.16
CA LYS A 113 1.08 -1.02 -18.95
C LYS A 113 2.00 -0.86 -20.16
N GLU A 114 1.94 0.27 -20.87
CA GLU A 114 2.89 0.60 -21.96
C GLU A 114 4.35 0.56 -21.48
N GLU A 115 4.61 0.82 -20.19
CA GLU A 115 5.92 0.74 -19.55
C GLU A 115 6.23 -0.62 -18.88
N ASN A 116 5.40 -1.65 -19.11
CA ASN A 116 5.49 -2.97 -18.50
C ASN A 116 5.36 -2.96 -16.96
N ILE A 117 4.57 -2.04 -16.42
CA ILE A 117 4.21 -1.99 -15.00
C ILE A 117 2.84 -2.65 -14.86
N ILE A 118 2.71 -3.56 -13.89
CA ILE A 118 1.49 -4.38 -13.66
C ILE A 118 0.70 -3.94 -12.41
N GLY A 119 1.23 -2.97 -11.68
CA GLY A 119 0.67 -2.51 -10.41
C GLY A 119 1.57 -1.51 -9.68
N TRP A 120 1.05 -0.95 -8.60
CA TRP A 120 1.78 -0.03 -7.72
C TRP A 120 1.48 -0.27 -6.25
N VAL A 121 2.37 0.24 -5.39
CA VAL A 121 2.12 0.45 -3.96
C VAL A 121 2.08 1.95 -3.69
N SER A 122 1.01 2.43 -3.06
CA SER A 122 0.85 3.84 -2.66
C SER A 122 0.23 3.94 -1.28
N SER A 123 0.18 5.14 -0.70
CA SER A 123 -0.61 5.39 0.50
C SER A 123 -2.11 5.39 0.22
N LEU A 124 -2.90 5.00 1.20
CA LEU A 124 -4.33 5.28 1.27
C LEU A 124 -4.52 6.71 1.80
N GLU A 125 -5.11 7.60 0.99
CA GLU A 125 -5.43 9.00 1.36
C GLU A 125 -4.27 9.82 1.98
N ASP A 126 -3.05 9.64 1.49
CA ASP A 126 -1.86 10.29 2.06
C ASP A 126 -1.68 10.05 3.57
N LYS A 127 -2.01 8.85 4.04
CA LYS A 127 -1.88 8.39 5.44
C LYS A 127 -0.78 7.36 5.64
N VAL A 128 -0.72 6.80 6.85
CA VAL A 128 0.22 5.75 7.25
C VAL A 128 -0.04 4.46 6.47
N ASP A 129 -1.31 4.14 6.28
CA ASP A 129 -1.74 2.90 5.64
C ASP A 129 -1.39 2.88 4.15
N LEU A 130 -0.93 1.74 3.67
CA LEU A 130 -0.61 1.53 2.27
C LEU A 130 -1.64 0.62 1.60
N GLU A 131 -1.74 0.79 0.29
CA GLU A 131 -2.53 -0.06 -0.59
C GLU A 131 -1.69 -0.52 -1.79
N VAL A 132 -2.02 -1.71 -2.27
CA VAL A 132 -1.53 -2.30 -3.52
C VAL A 132 -2.63 -2.16 -4.56
N CYS A 133 -2.31 -1.65 -5.74
CA CYS A 133 -3.18 -1.73 -6.90
C CYS A 133 -2.56 -2.68 -7.92
N LEU A 134 -3.31 -3.69 -8.36
CA LEU A 134 -2.93 -4.60 -9.43
C LEU A 134 -3.87 -4.40 -10.63
N PHE A 135 -3.31 -4.33 -11.83
CA PHE A 135 -4.06 -4.28 -13.09
C PHE A 135 -3.47 -5.18 -14.20
N PRO A 136 -3.00 -6.40 -13.88
CA PRO A 136 -2.61 -7.36 -14.91
C PRO A 136 -3.83 -7.80 -15.73
N ASP A 137 -3.60 -8.38 -16.90
CA ASP A 137 -4.70 -9.02 -17.62
C ASP A 137 -5.30 -10.18 -16.79
N GLY A 138 -6.54 -10.59 -17.10
CA GLY A 138 -7.23 -11.60 -16.29
C GLY A 138 -6.51 -12.96 -16.23
N GLN A 139 -5.72 -13.32 -17.24
CA GLN A 139 -4.95 -14.58 -17.20
C GLN A 139 -3.70 -14.45 -16.32
N GLU A 140 -3.03 -13.31 -16.38
CA GLU A 140 -1.87 -12.96 -15.57
C GLU A 140 -2.27 -12.79 -14.11
N LEU A 141 -3.39 -12.13 -13.80
CA LEU A 141 -3.91 -12.01 -12.44
C LEU A 141 -4.04 -13.37 -11.74
N ASN A 142 -4.67 -14.33 -12.41
CA ASN A 142 -4.88 -15.69 -11.88
C ASN A 142 -3.57 -16.48 -11.66
N ARG A 143 -2.47 -16.06 -12.31
CA ARG A 143 -1.13 -16.63 -12.10
C ARG A 143 -0.38 -15.96 -10.95
N LEU A 144 -0.71 -14.70 -10.65
CA LEU A 144 -0.03 -13.89 -9.63
C LEU A 144 -0.66 -14.04 -8.25
N ILE A 145 -2.00 -14.12 -8.17
CA ILE A 145 -2.73 -14.14 -6.90
C ILE A 145 -3.90 -15.13 -6.92
N GLU A 146 -4.35 -15.55 -5.74
CA GLU A 146 -5.60 -16.29 -5.58
C GLU A 146 -6.42 -15.84 -4.38
N LEU A 147 -7.74 -15.89 -4.53
CA LEU A 147 -8.67 -15.75 -3.41
C LEU A 147 -8.62 -17.03 -2.59
N GLU A 148 -8.23 -16.93 -1.33
CA GLU A 148 -8.23 -18.08 -0.43
C GLU A 148 -9.58 -18.25 0.26
N LYS A 149 -10.12 -17.14 0.78
CA LYS A 149 -11.37 -17.16 1.55
C LYS A 149 -12.00 -15.76 1.61
N VAL A 150 -13.30 -15.75 1.92
CA VAL A 150 -14.05 -14.56 2.31
C VAL A 150 -14.46 -14.73 3.77
N ILE A 151 -14.18 -13.72 4.60
CA ILE A 151 -14.47 -13.71 6.03
C ILE A 151 -15.40 -12.54 6.37
N ASP A 152 -16.06 -12.63 7.52
CA ASP A 152 -16.72 -11.47 8.12
C ASP A 152 -15.70 -10.45 8.65
N LYS A 153 -16.02 -9.16 8.57
CA LYS A 153 -15.12 -8.07 8.98
C LYS A 153 -14.71 -8.12 10.46
N ASP A 154 -15.55 -8.72 11.30
CA ASP A 154 -15.36 -8.86 12.76
C ASP A 154 -14.53 -10.08 13.13
N ASN A 155 -14.10 -10.89 12.14
CA ASN A 155 -13.17 -11.98 12.36
C ASN A 155 -11.78 -11.45 12.77
N ASP A 156 -11.32 -11.79 13.97
CA ASP A 156 -10.12 -11.28 14.63
C ASP A 156 -8.81 -11.97 14.19
N GLU A 157 -8.88 -13.14 13.54
CA GLU A 157 -7.73 -13.97 13.13
C GLU A 157 -6.65 -13.19 12.36
N TYR A 158 -7.03 -12.17 11.59
CA TYR A 158 -6.14 -11.39 10.72
C TYR A 158 -5.94 -9.93 11.17
N GLU A 159 -6.43 -9.54 12.33
CA GLU A 159 -6.45 -8.14 12.76
C GLU A 159 -5.03 -7.52 12.88
N TYR A 160 -4.07 -8.35 13.28
CA TYR A 160 -2.69 -7.93 13.52
C TYR A 160 -1.73 -8.41 12.44
N LEU A 161 -2.21 -8.89 11.29
CA LEU A 161 -1.33 -9.21 10.17
C LEU A 161 -1.13 -7.97 9.30
N ASN A 162 0.13 -7.65 9.04
CA ASN A 162 0.53 -6.53 8.19
C ASN A 162 1.50 -7.01 7.12
N ALA A 163 1.04 -7.01 5.86
CA ALA A 163 1.81 -7.49 4.72
C ALA A 163 3.12 -6.72 4.50
N LEU A 164 3.22 -5.47 4.98
CA LEU A 164 4.44 -4.66 4.89
C LEU A 164 5.65 -5.36 5.55
N ASP A 165 5.42 -6.24 6.51
CA ASP A 165 6.49 -6.98 7.18
C ASP A 165 7.27 -7.86 6.21
N THR A 166 6.56 -8.44 5.24
CA THR A 166 7.12 -9.35 4.24
C THR A 166 7.53 -8.65 2.94
N ILE A 167 6.90 -7.53 2.58
CA ILE A 167 7.20 -6.81 1.34
C ILE A 167 8.61 -6.21 1.40
N ASP A 168 9.41 -6.46 0.36
CA ASP A 168 10.71 -5.81 0.18
C ASP A 168 10.52 -4.47 -0.52
N ILE A 169 11.01 -3.38 0.08
CA ILE A 169 10.82 -2.01 -0.40
C ILE A 169 12.17 -1.45 -0.83
N TYR A 170 12.25 -0.94 -2.06
CA TYR A 170 13.44 -0.33 -2.67
C TYR A 170 13.12 1.10 -3.15
N PRO A 171 13.01 2.09 -2.23
CA PRO A 171 12.71 3.47 -2.61
C PRO A 171 13.86 4.09 -3.40
N SER A 172 13.55 5.06 -4.26
CA SER A 172 14.60 5.82 -4.94
C SER A 172 15.32 6.79 -3.98
N GLY A 173 16.51 7.27 -4.38
CA GLY A 173 17.23 8.29 -3.61
C GLY A 173 16.44 9.60 -3.43
N ARG A 174 15.49 9.88 -4.33
CA ARG A 174 14.58 11.02 -4.22
C ARG A 174 13.67 10.90 -3.00
N PHE A 175 13.11 9.71 -2.74
CA PHE A 175 12.26 9.46 -1.57
C PHE A 175 13.01 9.77 -0.26
N PHE A 176 14.24 9.28 -0.13
CA PHE A 176 15.06 9.54 1.07
C PHE A 176 15.39 11.02 1.24
N SER A 177 15.72 11.71 0.14
CA SER A 177 16.05 13.13 0.17
C SER A 177 14.83 13.97 0.61
N GLN A 178 13.68 13.75 -0.02
CA GLN A 178 12.44 14.46 0.30
C GLN A 178 11.95 14.15 1.72
N THR A 179 12.00 12.88 2.13
CA THR A 179 11.62 12.46 3.48
C THR A 179 12.53 13.09 4.53
N LYS A 180 13.85 13.11 4.32
CA LYS A 180 14.80 13.72 5.26
C LYS A 180 14.46 15.19 5.53
N ASP A 181 14.14 15.96 4.50
CA ASP A 181 13.76 17.38 4.65
C ASP A 181 12.51 17.54 5.52
N LYS A 182 11.53 16.63 5.41
CA LYS A 182 10.31 16.61 6.23
C LYS A 182 10.54 16.14 7.67
N LEU A 183 11.62 15.39 7.90
CA LEU A 183 11.94 14.76 9.17
C LEU A 183 13.07 15.46 9.95
N THR A 184 13.51 16.65 9.53
CA THR A 184 14.69 17.35 10.06
C THR A 184 14.79 17.37 11.60
N ASP A 185 13.66 17.47 12.31
CA ASP A 185 13.60 17.49 13.79
C ASP A 185 12.95 16.23 14.40
N SER A 186 12.84 15.14 13.65
CA SER A 186 12.19 13.89 14.06
C SER A 186 13.07 12.69 13.66
N PRO A 187 14.22 12.50 14.32
CA PRO A 187 15.13 11.41 14.00
C PRO A 187 14.48 10.05 14.30
N TYR A 188 14.83 9.04 13.51
CA TYR A 188 14.31 7.68 13.68
C TYR A 188 14.45 7.16 15.11
N LYS A 189 15.57 7.46 15.81
CA LYS A 189 15.82 6.99 17.17
C LYS A 189 14.74 7.43 18.19
N ASP A 190 14.17 8.61 18.02
CA ASP A 190 13.11 9.08 18.91
C ASP A 190 11.75 8.47 18.52
N TYR A 191 11.53 8.27 17.22
CA TYR A 191 10.37 7.55 16.71
C TYR A 191 10.37 6.08 17.15
N GLU A 192 11.52 5.41 17.12
CA GLU A 192 11.73 4.02 17.55
C GLU A 192 11.39 3.85 19.05
N LYS A 193 11.80 4.77 19.92
CA LYS A 193 11.43 4.74 21.34
C LYS A 193 9.93 4.93 21.55
N MET A 194 9.31 5.80 20.77
CA MET A 194 7.87 6.04 20.83
C MET A 194 7.09 4.79 20.42
N VAL A 195 7.49 4.15 19.31
CA VAL A 195 6.91 2.88 18.88
C VAL A 195 7.12 1.78 19.94
N ALA A 196 8.31 1.67 20.51
CA ALA A 196 8.58 0.69 21.57
C ALA A 196 7.65 0.88 22.79
N SER A 197 7.43 2.13 23.21
CA SER A 197 6.49 2.44 24.29
C SER A 197 5.06 2.03 23.94
N TRP A 198 4.60 2.30 22.71
CA TRP A 198 3.27 1.89 22.26
C TRP A 198 3.13 0.37 22.21
N THR A 199 4.12 -0.33 21.66
CA THR A 199 4.17 -1.80 21.64
C THR A 199 4.06 -2.39 23.05
N GLU A 200 4.76 -1.82 24.04
CA GLU A 200 4.65 -2.27 25.43
C GLU A 200 3.25 -2.09 26.00
N ASP A 201 2.57 -0.99 25.65
CA ASP A 201 1.22 -0.70 26.12
C ASP A 201 0.18 -1.63 25.47
N GLU A 202 0.35 -2.02 24.20
CA GLU A 202 -0.49 -3.03 23.55
C GLU A 202 -0.29 -4.44 24.15
N ILE A 203 0.96 -4.79 24.51
CA ILE A 203 1.24 -6.05 25.20
C ILE A 203 0.57 -6.08 26.58
N LYS A 204 0.59 -4.97 27.33
CA LYS A 204 -0.13 -4.86 28.61
C LYS A 204 -1.65 -5.00 28.44
N GLN A 205 -2.18 -4.63 27.27
CA GLN A 205 -3.59 -4.79 26.92
C GLN A 205 -3.94 -6.20 26.43
N GLY A 206 -2.95 -7.09 26.30
CA GLY A 206 -3.16 -8.52 26.05
C GLY A 206 -2.70 -9.02 24.68
N LEU A 207 -2.11 -8.15 23.84
CA LEU A 207 -1.51 -8.59 22.57
C LEU A 207 -0.21 -9.37 22.81
N THR A 208 0.10 -10.29 21.90
CA THR A 208 1.45 -10.85 21.84
C THR A 208 2.44 -9.80 21.33
N ALA A 209 3.73 -9.99 21.61
CA ALA A 209 4.77 -9.09 21.10
C ALA A 209 4.80 -9.01 19.57
N GLU A 210 4.49 -10.13 18.90
CA GLU A 210 4.38 -10.20 17.43
C GLU A 210 3.19 -9.35 16.95
N GLN A 211 2.00 -9.56 17.52
CA GLN A 211 0.79 -8.80 17.17
C GLN A 211 0.97 -7.28 17.37
N ALA A 212 1.51 -6.89 18.53
CA ALA A 212 1.79 -5.49 18.83
C ALA A 212 2.86 -4.89 17.90
N GLY A 213 3.84 -5.69 17.46
CA GLY A 213 4.85 -5.28 16.48
C GLY A 213 4.22 -4.98 15.11
N HIS A 214 3.38 -5.88 14.60
CA HIS A 214 2.69 -5.66 13.33
C HIS A 214 1.68 -4.50 13.38
N TYR A 215 1.05 -4.27 14.54
CA TYR A 215 0.08 -3.19 14.73
C TYR A 215 0.70 -1.79 14.49
N HIS A 216 1.96 -1.60 14.89
CA HIS A 216 2.68 -0.34 14.69
C HIS A 216 3.62 -0.34 13.47
N LEU A 217 3.61 -1.41 12.66
CA LEU A 217 4.45 -1.50 11.49
C LEU A 217 3.99 -0.50 10.41
N ASN A 218 4.93 0.31 9.93
CA ASN A 218 4.73 1.30 8.88
C ASN A 218 6.05 1.56 8.13
N LEU A 219 6.05 2.43 7.13
CA LEU A 219 7.26 2.67 6.32
C LEU A 219 8.44 3.23 7.14
N ARG A 220 8.21 4.03 8.18
CA ARG A 220 9.31 4.54 9.03
C ARG A 220 9.97 3.41 9.80
N THR A 221 9.19 2.51 10.41
CA THR A 221 9.75 1.36 11.13
C THR A 221 10.38 0.34 10.18
N LYS A 222 9.77 0.07 9.02
CA LYS A 222 10.31 -0.84 8.00
C LYS A 222 11.64 -0.36 7.44
N LEU A 223 11.76 0.92 7.10
CA LEU A 223 12.94 1.50 6.44
C LEU A 223 13.97 2.09 7.43
N LYS A 224 13.61 2.21 8.71
CA LYS A 224 14.44 2.80 9.78
C LYS A 224 14.80 4.27 9.52
N ILE A 225 13.79 5.09 9.24
CA ILE A 225 13.90 6.52 8.86
C ILE A 225 13.13 7.47 9.78
#